data_AF-A0AAD1SNQ4-F1
#
_entry.id   AF-A0AAD1SNQ4-F1
#
_cell.length_a   1.000
_cell.length_b   1.000
_cell.length_c   1.000
_cell.angle_alpha   90.00
_cell.angle_beta   90.00
_cell.angle_gamma   90.00
#
_symmetry.space_group_name_H-M   'P 1'
#
loop_
_entity.id
_entity.type
_entity.pdbx_description
1 polymer ?
#
loop_
_entity_poly.entity_id
_entity_poly.type
_entity_poly.pdbx_seq_one_letter_code
_entity_poly.pdbx_strand_id
1 'polypeptide(L)'
;MSNLWSTMCGGKKKKYQAEPEVVEQKVQTVTKDPGLRAFRKLALSDDDDVKTLLNGSMLWKIKAGWRQQRLYRLESDGMTIWYQSRRKRARSKQIFSILHIESIREGRQSEGLRRNGQRFPESSCFSIAFMGRRKNLDLAAATENEARSWVQGLRKLIQRAEAMSQREKLVQYPFFTSCAMKLAA
;
A
#
# COMPACT_ATOMS: atom_id res chain seq x y z
N MET A 1 73.14 -30.26 8.60
CA MET A 1 73.84 -28.97 8.83
C MET A 1 72.88 -27.85 8.44
N SER A 2 72.72 -26.88 9.35
CA SER A 2 72.25 -25.49 9.15
C SER A 2 70.87 -25.19 8.51
N ASN A 3 69.87 -24.94 9.37
CA ASN A 3 69.14 -23.68 9.62
C ASN A 3 68.99 -22.68 8.45
N LEU A 4 67.76 -22.33 8.05
CA LEU A 4 66.91 -21.23 8.56
C LEU A 4 67.15 -19.91 7.82
N TRP A 5 66.18 -19.48 7.00
CA TRP A 5 65.67 -18.11 7.04
C TRP A 5 64.24 -17.99 6.54
N SER A 6 63.59 -17.01 7.14
CA SER A 6 62.16 -16.78 7.24
C SER A 6 61.60 -16.02 6.03
N THR A 7 60.29 -15.81 6.07
CA THR A 7 59.55 -14.66 5.52
C THR A 7 59.37 -14.55 3.99
N MET A 8 58.14 -14.73 3.49
CA MET A 8 57.15 -13.65 3.31
C MET A 8 55.99 -14.09 2.40
N CYS A 9 54.76 -13.83 2.86
CA CYS A 9 53.55 -13.76 2.03
C CYS A 9 53.74 -12.70 0.93
N GLY A 10 53.52 -13.08 -0.33
CA GLY A 10 53.69 -12.21 -1.50
C GLY A 10 52.62 -12.40 -2.56
N GLY A 11 51.36 -12.57 -2.17
CA GLY A 11 50.23 -12.50 -3.11
C GLY A 11 50.06 -11.05 -3.61
N LYS A 12 50.29 -10.82 -4.90
CA LYS A 12 50.12 -9.51 -5.55
C LYS A 12 48.68 -9.00 -5.32
N LYS A 13 48.54 -8.00 -4.46
CA LYS A 13 47.31 -7.23 -4.27
C LYS A 13 47.05 -6.44 -5.55
N LYS A 14 46.01 -6.81 -6.32
CA LYS A 14 45.45 -5.91 -7.35
C LYS A 14 44.85 -4.72 -6.61
N LYS A 15 45.55 -3.59 -6.64
CA LYS A 15 45.10 -2.29 -6.15
C LYS A 15 44.06 -1.78 -7.15
N TYR A 16 42.79 -2.13 -6.93
CA TYR A 16 41.69 -1.44 -7.60
C TYR A 16 41.58 -0.04 -6.97
N GLN A 17 42.03 0.97 -7.70
CA GLN A 17 41.62 2.35 -7.47
C GLN A 17 40.14 2.44 -7.85
N ALA A 18 39.28 2.63 -6.85
CA ALA A 18 37.91 3.07 -7.08
C ALA A 18 37.98 4.58 -7.37
N GLU A 19 37.77 4.96 -8.63
CA GLU A 19 37.31 6.31 -8.92
C GLU A 19 35.87 6.46 -8.43
N PRO A 20 35.50 7.59 -7.81
CA PRO A 20 34.11 7.82 -7.42
C PRO A 20 33.32 8.16 -8.68
N GLU A 21 32.66 7.17 -9.26
CA GLU A 21 31.57 7.43 -10.21
C GLU A 21 30.41 8.05 -9.42
N VAL A 22 30.37 9.38 -9.43
CA VAL A 22 29.24 10.17 -8.95
C VAL A 22 28.05 9.83 -9.85
N VAL A 23 27.30 8.79 -9.48
CA VAL A 23 25.98 8.54 -10.04
C VAL A 23 25.07 9.61 -9.47
N GLU A 24 25.10 10.77 -10.11
CA GLU A 24 24.15 11.85 -9.92
C GLU A 24 22.78 11.27 -10.28
N GLN A 25 22.07 10.82 -9.23
CA GLN A 25 20.73 10.29 -9.34
C GLN A 25 19.83 11.41 -9.84
N LYS A 26 19.67 11.48 -11.16
CA LYS A 26 18.65 12.27 -11.83
C LYS A 26 17.31 11.86 -11.24
N VAL A 27 16.82 12.70 -10.32
CA VAL A 27 15.47 12.67 -9.77
C VAL A 27 14.52 12.48 -10.94
N GLN A 28 13.97 11.26 -11.06
CA GLN A 28 13.06 10.94 -12.14
C GLN A 28 11.88 11.89 -12.04
N THR A 29 11.75 12.66 -13.11
CA THR A 29 10.76 13.71 -13.32
C THR A 29 9.38 13.24 -12.91
N VAL A 30 8.84 13.88 -11.88
CA VAL A 30 7.43 13.88 -11.53
C VAL A 30 6.64 14.10 -12.82
N THR A 31 5.82 13.12 -13.19
CA THR A 31 4.93 13.20 -14.36
C THR A 31 4.08 14.46 -14.25
N LYS A 32 4.24 15.37 -15.22
CA LYS A 32 3.55 16.66 -15.30
C LYS A 32 2.07 16.51 -15.72
N ASP A 33 1.43 15.38 -15.46
CA ASP A 33 0.05 15.14 -15.85
C ASP A 33 -0.92 16.01 -15.00
N PRO A 34 -1.74 16.89 -15.61
CA PRO A 34 -2.68 17.74 -14.89
C PRO A 34 -3.72 16.96 -14.07
N GLY A 35 -4.17 15.79 -14.54
CA GLY A 35 -5.17 14.96 -13.86
C GLY A 35 -4.65 14.36 -12.55
N LEU A 36 -3.39 13.91 -12.55
CA LEU A 36 -2.73 13.40 -11.34
C LEU A 36 -2.47 14.50 -10.31
N ARG A 37 -2.23 15.74 -10.77
CA ARG A 37 -2.10 16.92 -9.89
C ARG A 37 -3.44 17.35 -9.29
N ALA A 38 -4.53 17.30 -10.05
CA ALA A 38 -5.87 17.57 -9.55
C ALA A 38 -6.26 16.55 -8.47
N PHE A 39 -5.99 15.26 -8.69
CA PHE A 39 -6.27 14.23 -7.69
C PHE A 39 -5.41 14.38 -6.43
N ARG A 40 -4.12 14.74 -6.55
CA ARG A 40 -3.29 15.08 -5.38
C ARG A 40 -3.85 16.27 -4.61
N LYS A 41 -4.30 17.33 -5.28
CA LYS A 41 -4.90 18.50 -4.62
C LYS A 41 -6.24 18.16 -3.94
N LEU A 42 -6.98 17.18 -4.46
CA LEU A 42 -8.25 16.69 -3.91
C LEU A 42 -8.09 15.59 -2.85
N ALA A 43 -7.05 14.76 -2.92
CA ALA A 43 -6.71 13.78 -1.90
C ALA A 43 -6.03 14.42 -0.68
N LEU A 44 -5.36 15.56 -0.88
CA LEU A 44 -4.91 16.49 0.16
C LEU A 44 -6.02 17.48 0.56
N SER A 45 -7.28 17.10 0.40
CA SER A 45 -8.44 17.88 0.82
C SER A 45 -8.45 18.05 2.34
N ASP A 46 -9.06 19.15 2.82
CA ASP A 46 -9.26 19.40 4.25
C ASP A 46 -10.18 18.40 4.97
N ASP A 47 -10.64 17.36 4.28
CA ASP A 47 -11.47 16.29 4.80
C ASP A 47 -10.77 15.47 5.90
N ASP A 48 -11.32 15.51 7.11
CA ASP A 48 -10.74 14.87 8.30
C ASP A 48 -10.65 13.34 8.18
N ASP A 49 -11.57 12.71 7.44
CA ASP A 49 -11.53 11.27 7.22
C ASP A 49 -10.32 10.94 6.32
N VAL A 50 -10.13 11.66 5.22
CA VAL A 50 -8.98 11.45 4.33
C VAL A 50 -7.65 11.80 5.02
N LYS A 51 -7.61 12.85 5.85
CA LYS A 51 -6.45 13.17 6.71
C LYS A 51 -6.11 12.00 7.65
N THR A 52 -7.12 11.35 8.23
CA THR A 52 -6.92 10.16 9.06
C THR A 52 -6.24 9.03 8.27
N LEU A 53 -6.68 8.76 7.04
CA LEU A 53 -6.03 7.77 6.18
C LEU A 53 -4.58 8.15 5.82
N LEU A 54 -4.31 9.44 5.54
CA LEU A 54 -2.97 9.95 5.21
C LEU A 54 -2.00 9.87 6.39
N ASN A 55 -2.46 10.19 7.60
CA ASN A 55 -1.68 10.01 8.83
C ASN A 55 -1.42 8.53 9.10
N GLY A 56 -2.41 7.69 8.78
CA GLY A 56 -2.38 6.26 8.95
C GLY A 56 -2.81 5.83 10.35
N SER A 57 -3.27 4.59 10.42
CA SER A 57 -3.81 3.99 11.63
C SER A 57 -3.27 2.60 11.86
N MET A 58 -3.21 2.24 13.13
CA MET A 58 -2.72 0.96 13.57
C MET A 58 -3.88 -0.02 13.73
N LEU A 59 -4.24 -0.70 12.64
CA LEU A 59 -5.44 -1.55 12.55
C LEU A 59 -5.12 -3.03 12.78
N TRP A 60 -6.08 -3.77 13.35
CA TRP A 60 -6.01 -5.21 13.50
C TRP A 60 -6.43 -5.91 12.23
N LYS A 61 -5.49 -6.56 11.55
CA LYS A 61 -5.81 -7.49 10.46
C LYS A 61 -6.30 -8.81 11.05
N ILE A 62 -7.50 -9.23 10.66
CA ILE A 62 -8.16 -10.43 11.19
C ILE A 62 -8.17 -11.53 10.11
N LYS A 63 -7.90 -12.76 10.53
CA LYS A 63 -7.99 -14.00 9.74
C LYS A 63 -8.43 -15.16 10.63
N ALA A 64 -8.74 -16.29 10.01
CA ALA A 64 -8.97 -17.55 10.73
C ALA A 64 -7.80 -17.87 11.68
N GLY A 65 -8.09 -17.97 12.98
CA GLY A 65 -7.13 -18.32 14.02
C GLY A 65 -6.01 -17.30 14.27
N TRP A 66 -6.00 -16.15 13.60
CA TRP A 66 -4.90 -15.19 13.72
C TRP A 66 -5.36 -13.75 13.54
N ARG A 67 -4.84 -12.87 14.39
CA ARG A 67 -4.99 -11.43 14.24
C ARG A 67 -3.67 -10.72 14.52
N GLN A 68 -3.45 -9.60 13.84
CA GLN A 68 -2.21 -8.84 14.01
C GLN A 68 -2.43 -7.38 13.68
N GLN A 69 -1.95 -6.55 14.59
CA GLN A 69 -1.91 -5.12 14.42
C GLN A 69 -0.86 -4.71 13.36
N ARG A 70 -1.26 -3.84 12.43
CA ARG A 70 -0.42 -3.32 11.32
C ARG A 70 -0.77 -1.86 11.04
N LEU A 71 0.25 -1.07 10.70
CA LEU A 71 0.04 0.27 10.19
C LEU A 71 -0.52 0.19 8.76
N TYR A 72 -1.63 0.88 8.52
CA TYR A 72 -2.21 1.14 7.21
C TYR A 72 -2.19 2.64 6.97
N ARG A 73 -1.85 3.06 5.74
CA ARG A 73 -1.74 4.48 5.41
C ARG A 73 -2.03 4.72 3.93
N LEU A 74 -2.76 5.78 3.63
CA LEU A 74 -2.88 6.32 2.29
C LEU A 74 -1.61 7.10 1.93
N GLU A 75 -1.03 6.79 0.78
CA GLU A 75 0.13 7.51 0.27
C GLU A 75 -0.28 8.85 -0.34
N SER A 76 0.69 9.75 -0.53
CA SER A 76 0.47 11.11 -1.02
C SER A 76 -0.07 11.20 -2.45
N ASP A 77 -0.17 10.08 -3.17
CA ASP A 77 -0.84 10.01 -4.47
C ASP A 77 -2.37 9.94 -4.36
N GLY A 78 -2.92 9.73 -3.15
CA GLY A 78 -4.36 9.61 -2.92
C GLY A 78 -4.99 8.34 -3.48
N MET A 79 -4.17 7.41 -3.96
CA MET A 79 -4.61 6.23 -4.71
C MET A 79 -4.02 4.93 -4.21
N THR A 80 -2.93 5.00 -3.46
CA THR A 80 -2.21 3.82 -2.98
C THR A 80 -2.34 3.73 -1.47
N ILE A 81 -2.91 2.62 -0.99
CA ILE A 81 -2.81 2.26 0.42
C ILE A 81 -1.56 1.41 0.60
N TRP A 82 -0.65 1.88 1.45
CA TRP A 82 0.48 1.11 1.97
C TRP A 82 0.13 0.47 3.31
N TYR A 83 0.73 -0.69 3.58
CA TYR A 83 0.61 -1.33 4.89
C TYR A 83 1.90 -2.01 5.35
N GLN A 84 2.13 -2.00 6.65
CA GLN A 84 3.31 -2.62 7.24
C GLN A 84 3.21 -4.16 7.23
N SER A 85 4.29 -4.80 6.79
CA SER A 85 4.51 -6.24 6.90
C SER A 85 5.54 -6.52 7.99
N ARG A 86 5.31 -7.54 8.81
CA ARG A 86 6.30 -8.01 9.81
C ARG A 86 7.58 -8.55 9.17
N ARG A 87 7.47 -9.09 7.96
CA ARG A 87 8.63 -9.57 7.18
C ARG A 87 9.10 -8.47 6.25
N LYS A 88 10.42 -8.30 6.15
CA LYS A 88 11.04 -7.51 5.08
C LYS A 88 10.54 -8.04 3.74
N ARG A 89 9.77 -7.24 3.02
CA ARG A 89 9.25 -7.54 1.70
C ARG A 89 9.46 -6.34 0.81
N ALA A 90 9.52 -6.58 -0.50
CA ALA A 90 9.47 -5.50 -1.47
C ALA A 90 8.20 -4.67 -1.24
N ARG A 91 8.33 -3.34 -1.36
CA ARG A 91 7.22 -2.39 -1.17
C ARG A 91 6.00 -2.72 -2.04
N SER A 92 6.21 -3.22 -3.26
CA SER A 92 5.14 -3.66 -4.16
C SER A 92 4.24 -4.77 -3.58
N LYS A 93 4.74 -5.56 -2.62
CA LYS A 93 3.96 -6.59 -1.91
C LYS A 93 3.21 -6.04 -0.69
N GLN A 94 3.35 -4.74 -0.41
CA GLN A 94 2.82 -4.04 0.76
C GLN A 94 1.88 -2.90 0.40
N ILE A 95 1.41 -2.87 -0.84
CA ILE A 95 0.50 -1.85 -1.33
C ILE A 95 -0.74 -2.47 -1.97
N PHE A 96 -1.81 -1.68 -2.07
CA PHE A 96 -2.93 -1.92 -2.97
C PHE A 96 -3.52 -0.57 -3.40
N SER A 97 -4.15 -0.55 -4.57
CA SER A 97 -4.79 0.66 -5.10
C SER A 97 -6.25 0.76 -4.66
N ILE A 98 -6.73 1.99 -4.48
CA ILE A 98 -8.15 2.32 -4.32
C ILE A 98 -8.97 1.76 -5.49
N LEU A 99 -8.43 1.78 -6.71
CA LEU A 99 -9.09 1.26 -7.91
C LEU A 99 -9.36 -0.26 -7.88
N HIS A 100 -8.73 -1.01 -6.98
CA HIS A 100 -8.96 -2.45 -6.83
C HIS A 100 -10.02 -2.78 -5.78
N ILE A 101 -10.54 -1.78 -5.07
CA ILE A 101 -11.57 -1.97 -4.06
C ILE A 101 -12.93 -2.05 -4.76
N GLU A 102 -13.66 -3.12 -4.49
CA GLU A 102 -15.02 -3.31 -4.99
C GLU A 102 -16.05 -2.67 -4.07
N SER A 103 -15.93 -2.92 -2.76
CA SER A 103 -16.84 -2.36 -1.77
C SER A 103 -16.22 -2.36 -0.37
N ILE A 104 -16.75 -1.49 0.49
CA ILE A 104 -16.45 -1.44 1.92
C ILE A 104 -17.67 -1.92 2.69
N ARG A 105 -17.49 -2.93 3.54
CA ARG A 105 -18.54 -3.54 4.36
C ARG A 105 -18.32 -3.16 5.82
N GLU A 106 -19.27 -2.47 6.43
CA GLU A 106 -19.18 -2.05 7.83
C GLU A 106 -19.59 -3.17 8.78
N GLY A 107 -19.06 -3.15 10.00
CA GLY A 107 -19.36 -4.15 11.00
C GLY A 107 -18.79 -5.52 10.65
N ARG A 108 -19.45 -6.57 11.13
CA ARG A 108 -19.01 -7.96 10.93
C ARG A 108 -19.79 -8.60 9.78
N GLN A 109 -19.84 -7.94 8.63
CA GLN A 109 -20.61 -8.45 7.48
C GLN A 109 -19.87 -9.53 6.68
N SER A 110 -18.53 -9.54 6.68
CA SER A 110 -17.76 -10.60 6.01
C SER A 110 -17.84 -11.91 6.78
N GLU A 111 -17.76 -13.04 6.07
CA GLU A 111 -17.68 -14.37 6.70
C GLU A 111 -16.48 -14.48 7.67
N GLY A 112 -15.35 -13.85 7.32
CA GLY A 112 -14.15 -13.84 8.14
C GLY A 112 -14.36 -13.09 9.47
N LEU A 113 -15.00 -11.93 9.45
CA LEU A 113 -15.33 -11.16 10.66
C LEU A 113 -16.45 -11.80 11.49
N ARG A 114 -17.48 -12.39 10.86
CA ARG A 114 -18.52 -13.14 11.60
C ARG A 114 -17.92 -14.26 12.44
N ARG A 115 -16.94 -14.98 11.88
CA ARG A 115 -16.28 -16.11 12.55
C ARG A 115 -15.18 -15.70 13.53
N ASN A 116 -14.39 -14.67 13.20
CA ASN A 116 -13.14 -14.38 13.92
C ASN A 116 -13.09 -12.99 14.58
N GLY A 117 -14.09 -12.14 14.34
CA GLY A 117 -14.14 -10.74 14.80
C GLY A 117 -14.80 -10.54 16.17
N GLN A 118 -15.27 -11.59 16.85
CA GLN A 118 -16.04 -11.49 18.11
C GLN A 118 -15.32 -10.74 19.25
N ARG A 119 -13.99 -10.64 19.19
CA ARG A 119 -13.18 -9.91 20.18
C ARG A 119 -13.18 -8.40 20.02
N PHE A 120 -13.72 -7.89 18.92
CA PHE A 120 -13.78 -6.48 18.62
C PHE A 120 -15.25 -6.03 18.64
N PRO A 121 -15.54 -4.81 19.13
CA PRO A 121 -16.85 -4.20 18.95
C PRO A 121 -17.21 -4.18 17.47
N GLU A 122 -18.48 -4.45 17.16
CA GLU A 122 -18.94 -4.49 15.78
C GLU A 122 -18.73 -3.14 15.08
N SER A 123 -19.00 -2.02 15.76
CA SER A 123 -18.81 -0.68 15.22
C SER A 123 -17.35 -0.31 14.94
N SER A 124 -16.39 -1.03 15.51
CA SER A 124 -14.97 -0.88 15.20
C SER A 124 -14.48 -1.76 14.05
N CYS A 125 -15.34 -2.64 13.50
CA CYS A 125 -14.98 -3.61 12.47
C CYS A 125 -15.40 -3.15 11.07
N PHE A 126 -14.60 -3.50 10.07
CA PHE A 126 -14.97 -3.33 8.65
C PHE A 126 -14.15 -4.25 7.74
N SER A 127 -14.65 -4.49 6.54
CA SER A 127 -13.96 -5.28 5.51
C SER A 127 -13.83 -4.52 4.20
N ILE A 128 -12.66 -4.64 3.59
CA ILE A 128 -12.41 -4.20 2.21
C ILE A 128 -12.55 -5.41 1.29
N ALA A 129 -13.59 -5.40 0.44
CA ALA A 129 -13.74 -6.37 -0.64
C ALA A 129 -12.95 -5.89 -1.86
N PHE A 130 -12.22 -6.80 -2.50
CA PHE A 130 -11.42 -6.50 -3.68
C PHE A 130 -12.05 -7.12 -4.90
N MET A 131 -11.93 -6.44 -6.04
CA MET A 131 -12.32 -7.01 -7.32
C MET A 131 -11.48 -8.26 -7.65
N GLY A 132 -12.10 -9.23 -8.34
CA GLY A 132 -11.45 -10.43 -8.84
C GLY A 132 -11.16 -11.49 -7.77
N ARG A 133 -10.00 -12.17 -7.85
CA ARG A 133 -9.67 -13.35 -7.02
C ARG A 133 -8.98 -13.01 -5.70
N ARG A 134 -8.85 -11.73 -5.35
CA ARG A 134 -8.14 -11.32 -4.13
C ARG A 134 -9.07 -11.48 -2.92
N LYS A 135 -8.58 -12.15 -1.88
CA LYS A 135 -9.35 -12.31 -0.63
C LYS A 135 -9.63 -10.96 0.03
N ASN A 136 -10.82 -10.85 0.63
CA ASN A 136 -11.22 -9.71 1.46
C ASN A 136 -10.18 -9.42 2.55
N LEU A 137 -10.04 -8.14 2.88
CA LEU A 137 -9.22 -7.68 3.99
C LEU A 137 -10.14 -7.28 5.14
N ASP A 138 -10.18 -8.13 6.17
CA ASP A 138 -10.92 -7.92 7.39
C ASP A 138 -10.08 -7.16 8.42
N LEU A 139 -10.63 -6.06 8.94
CA LEU A 139 -9.96 -5.11 9.82
C LEU A 139 -10.82 -4.77 11.05
N ALA A 140 -10.14 -4.41 12.13
CA ALA A 140 -10.75 -3.70 13.25
C ALA A 140 -9.85 -2.52 13.68
N ALA A 141 -10.46 -1.36 13.91
CA ALA A 141 -9.79 -0.17 14.43
C ALA A 141 -9.74 -0.21 15.97
N ALA A 142 -8.96 0.70 16.57
CA ALA A 142 -8.91 0.82 18.03
C ALA A 142 -10.21 1.40 18.59
N THR A 143 -10.87 2.29 17.84
CA THR A 143 -12.12 2.95 18.21
C THR A 143 -13.14 2.95 17.08
N GLU A 144 -14.42 3.13 17.40
CA GLU A 144 -15.48 3.29 16.41
C GLU A 144 -15.25 4.51 15.51
N ASN A 145 -14.83 5.64 16.08
CA ASN A 145 -14.57 6.85 15.31
C ASN A 145 -13.45 6.62 14.29
N GLU A 146 -12.38 5.92 14.68
CA GLU A 146 -11.30 5.57 13.74
C GLU A 146 -11.81 4.63 12.63
N ALA A 147 -12.59 3.59 12.97
CA ALA A 147 -13.20 2.72 11.96
C ALA A 147 -14.08 3.50 10.98
N ARG A 148 -14.93 4.39 11.51
CA ARG A 148 -15.81 5.25 10.73
C ARG A 148 -15.02 6.13 9.77
N SER A 149 -13.98 6.83 10.25
CA SER A 149 -13.14 7.65 9.38
C SER A 149 -12.43 6.85 8.31
N TRP A 150 -11.97 5.62 8.61
CA TRP A 150 -11.43 4.72 7.59
C TRP A 150 -12.45 4.37 6.51
N VAL A 151 -13.65 3.98 6.92
CA VAL A 151 -14.72 3.61 5.99
C VAL A 151 -15.13 4.79 5.13
N GLN A 152 -15.38 5.95 5.72
CA GLN A 152 -15.82 7.15 5.00
C GLN A 152 -14.73 7.69 4.08
N GLY A 153 -13.48 7.75 4.55
CA GLY A 153 -12.34 8.17 3.74
C GLY A 153 -12.15 7.26 2.52
N LEU A 154 -12.22 5.94 2.69
CA LEU A 154 -12.13 4.99 1.57
C LEU A 154 -13.28 5.17 0.58
N ARG A 155 -14.53 5.33 1.04
CA ARG A 155 -15.69 5.56 0.16
C ARG A 155 -15.55 6.83 -0.67
N LYS A 156 -15.12 7.94 -0.05
CA LYS A 156 -14.85 9.20 -0.76
C LYS A 156 -13.79 9.02 -1.84
N LEU A 157 -12.72 8.29 -1.54
CA LEU A 157 -11.64 8.03 -2.50
C LEU A 157 -12.12 7.14 -3.66
N ILE A 158 -12.93 6.12 -3.40
CA ILE A 158 -13.52 5.25 -4.43
C ILE A 158 -14.41 6.08 -5.36
N GLN A 159 -15.34 6.87 -4.80
CA GLN A 159 -16.24 7.72 -5.59
C GLN A 159 -15.46 8.72 -6.46
N ARG A 160 -14.41 9.34 -5.92
CA ARG A 160 -13.53 10.22 -6.67
C ARG A 160 -12.80 9.47 -7.79
N ALA A 161 -12.33 8.27 -7.51
CA ALA A 161 -11.63 7.45 -8.49
C ALA A 161 -12.56 6.97 -9.62
N GLU A 162 -13.84 6.71 -9.32
CA GLU A 162 -14.87 6.40 -10.30
C GLU A 162 -15.12 7.56 -11.26
N ALA A 163 -15.17 8.80 -10.73
CA ALA A 163 -15.35 10.03 -11.50
C ALA A 163 -14.17 10.39 -12.42
N MET A 164 -13.00 9.73 -12.28
CA MET A 164 -11.87 9.95 -13.20
C MET A 164 -12.14 9.39 -14.59
N SER A 165 -11.59 10.07 -15.61
CA SER A 165 -11.62 9.60 -16.98
C SER A 165 -10.85 8.27 -17.14
N GLN A 166 -11.21 7.47 -18.14
CA GLN A 166 -10.51 6.21 -18.42
C GLN A 166 -9.01 6.42 -18.71
N ARG A 167 -8.63 7.55 -19.32
CA ARG A 167 -7.22 7.90 -19.59
C ARG A 167 -6.43 8.07 -18.29
N GLU A 168 -6.98 8.76 -17.30
CA GLU A 168 -6.34 8.97 -16.00
C GLU A 168 -6.18 7.65 -15.22
N LYS A 169 -7.19 6.77 -15.30
CA LYS A 169 -7.12 5.42 -14.71
C LYS A 169 -5.96 4.60 -15.31
N LEU A 170 -5.76 4.67 -16.63
CA LEU A 170 -4.71 3.93 -17.34
C LEU A 170 -3.30 4.48 -17.07
N VAL A 171 -3.15 5.80 -16.94
CA VAL A 171 -1.86 6.45 -16.62
C VAL A 171 -1.37 6.06 -15.23
N GLN A 172 -2.30 5.88 -14.28
CA GLN A 172 -1.93 5.52 -12.91
C GLN A 172 -1.48 4.05 -12.77
N TYR A 173 -1.95 3.13 -13.62
CA TYR A 173 -1.46 1.74 -13.69
C TYR A 173 -1.65 1.09 -15.08
N PRO A 174 -0.56 0.74 -15.81
CA PRO A 174 -0.65 0.14 -17.15
C PRO A 174 -1.17 -1.31 -17.19
N PHE A 175 -1.35 -1.97 -16.04
CA PHE A 175 -1.82 -3.37 -15.95
C PHE A 175 -3.35 -3.53 -15.95
N PHE A 176 -4.12 -2.43 -16.08
CA PHE A 176 -5.59 -2.45 -16.08
C PHE A 176 -6.22 -3.11 -17.33
N THR A 177 -5.43 -3.50 -18.32
CA THR A 177 -5.94 -3.92 -19.65
C THR A 177 -6.42 -5.35 -19.78
N SER A 178 -6.38 -6.20 -18.73
CA SER A 178 -6.77 -7.61 -18.93
C SER A 178 -8.23 -7.96 -18.63
N CYS A 179 -9.02 -7.14 -17.91
CA CYS A 179 -10.36 -7.58 -17.48
C CYS A 179 -11.52 -6.65 -17.88
N ALA A 180 -11.31 -5.35 -18.08
CA ALA A 180 -12.41 -4.41 -18.31
C ALA A 180 -12.90 -4.31 -19.77
N MET A 181 -12.13 -4.79 -20.76
CA MET A 181 -12.51 -4.70 -22.17
C MET A 181 -13.24 -5.94 -22.72
N LYS A 182 -13.67 -6.89 -21.89
CA LYS A 182 -14.43 -8.08 -22.32
C LYS A 182 -15.94 -8.03 -22.03
N LEU A 183 -16.48 -6.86 -21.67
CA LEU A 183 -17.93 -6.69 -21.45
C LEU A 183 -18.57 -5.64 -22.36
N ALA A 184 -17.88 -5.26 -23.45
CA ALA A 184 -18.41 -4.34 -24.45
C ALA A 184 -18.15 -4.81 -25.89
N ALA A 185 -18.21 -6.12 -26.13
CA ALA A 185 -18.23 -6.72 -27.46
C ALA A 185 -19.21 -7.89 -27.48
#